data_AF-A0A1G3TA12-F1
#
_entry.id   AF-A0A1G3TA12-F1
#
_cell.length_a   1.000
_cell.length_b   1.000
_cell.length_c   1.000
_cell.angle_alpha   90.00
_cell.angle_beta   90.00
_cell.angle_gamma   90.00
#
_symmetry.space_group_name_H-M   'P 1'
#
loop_
_entity.id
_entity.type
_entity.pdbx_description
1 polymer ?
#
loop_
_entity_poly.entity_id
_entity_poly.type
_entity_poly.pdbx_seq_one_letter_code
_entity_poly.pdbx_strand_id
1 'polypeptide(L)'
;MRKHQDDLAKKYVKEIKSADVWSVFRILADFVKGFDDLGELGPTVTMFGSAKAKSSGKYYKKAEELSSMLANRGFNVMTGGGPGVMEAANKGAFKYKNIESIGLNVDLPFEQTPNKYTTIDLSFDYFFSRKVMLVKYSIAYVIFPGGYGTLDELFEALTLIQTKKITGVKIFVFGVAFYKPLMKFIEKKLYKNGMINLNDLHIITLTDDLEQILSGIEASVLNQIDILKKSGLEDTKYYKSLAEFFIEEKTENKEINSENEK
;
A
#
# COMPACT_ATOMS: atom_id res chain seq x y z
N MET A 1 9.23 19.77 -29.61
CA MET A 1 8.00 19.43 -28.85
C MET A 1 6.92 18.79 -29.71
N ARG A 2 6.47 19.37 -30.84
CA ARG A 2 5.40 18.79 -31.68
C ARG A 2 5.68 17.36 -32.22
N LYS A 3 6.87 17.11 -32.79
CA LYS A 3 7.27 15.76 -33.28
C LYS A 3 7.16 14.66 -32.20
N HIS A 4 7.54 14.97 -30.97
CA HIS A 4 7.52 13.98 -29.87
C HIS A 4 6.09 13.67 -29.38
N GLN A 5 5.20 14.67 -29.40
CA GLN A 5 3.77 14.45 -29.12
C GLN A 5 3.09 13.64 -30.22
N ASP A 6 3.47 13.85 -31.48
CA ASP A 6 2.96 13.08 -32.63
C ASP A 6 3.42 11.61 -32.59
N ASP A 7 4.63 11.34 -32.10
CA ASP A 7 5.15 9.98 -31.94
C ASP A 7 4.49 9.22 -30.78
N LEU A 8 4.22 9.91 -29.65
CA LEU A 8 3.45 9.35 -28.53
C LEU A 8 2.00 9.05 -28.93
N ALA A 9 1.35 9.96 -29.68
CA ALA A 9 0.01 9.77 -30.20
C ALA A 9 -0.04 8.61 -31.21
N LYS A 10 0.96 8.46 -32.07
CA LYS A 10 1.07 7.32 -33.00
C LYS A 10 1.29 6.00 -32.27
N LYS A 11 2.12 5.97 -31.21
CA LYS A 11 2.33 4.77 -30.38
C LYS A 11 1.03 4.36 -29.69
N TYR A 12 0.33 5.32 -29.08
CA TYR A 12 -0.97 5.11 -28.43
C TYR A 12 -2.04 4.57 -29.41
N VAL A 13 -2.15 5.15 -30.61
CA VAL A 13 -3.09 4.70 -31.64
C VAL A 13 -2.72 3.33 -32.22
N LYS A 14 -1.43 3.01 -32.31
CA LYS A 14 -0.95 1.70 -32.76
C LYS A 14 -1.26 0.62 -31.72
N GLU A 15 -1.05 0.90 -30.44
CA GLU A 15 -1.41 0.01 -29.32
C GLU A 15 -2.93 -0.26 -29.25
N ILE A 16 -3.78 0.72 -29.55
CA ILE A 16 -5.24 0.54 -29.62
C ILE A 16 -5.65 -0.37 -30.79
N LYS A 17 -5.01 -0.23 -31.96
CA LYS A 17 -5.31 -1.07 -33.14
C LYS A 17 -4.70 -2.47 -33.04
N SER A 18 -3.70 -2.64 -32.19
CA SER A 18 -3.07 -3.92 -31.86
C SER A 18 -3.40 -4.32 -30.41
N ALA A 19 -4.66 -4.18 -29.98
CA ALA A 19 -5.17 -4.95 -28.85
C ALA A 19 -5.16 -6.44 -29.26
N ASP A 20 -3.93 -6.94 -29.32
CA ASP A 20 -3.50 -8.22 -29.83
C ASP A 20 -3.87 -9.25 -28.77
N VAL A 21 -4.27 -10.44 -29.19
CA VAL A 21 -4.59 -11.54 -28.27
C VAL A 21 -3.43 -11.77 -27.27
N TRP A 22 -2.20 -11.46 -27.69
CA TRP A 22 -1.01 -11.44 -26.83
C TRP A 22 -1.08 -10.50 -25.62
N SER A 23 -1.78 -9.38 -25.71
CA SER A 23 -1.99 -8.50 -24.56
C SER A 23 -2.85 -9.18 -23.49
N VAL A 24 -3.84 -9.99 -23.87
CA VAL A 24 -4.63 -10.78 -22.89
C VAL A 24 -3.74 -11.78 -22.15
N PHE A 25 -2.84 -12.48 -22.86
CA PHE A 25 -1.91 -13.39 -22.23
C PHE A 25 -0.93 -12.70 -21.28
N ARG A 26 -0.41 -11.53 -21.64
CA ARG A 26 0.44 -10.73 -20.74
C ARG A 26 -0.30 -10.24 -19.50
N ILE A 27 -1.55 -9.81 -19.66
CA ILE A 27 -2.42 -9.45 -18.53
C ILE A 27 -2.60 -10.65 -17.60
N LEU A 28 -2.89 -11.83 -18.14
CA LEU A 28 -3.02 -13.05 -17.35
C LEU A 28 -1.69 -13.40 -16.66
N ALA A 29 -0.55 -13.26 -17.33
CA ALA A 29 0.76 -13.50 -16.77
C ALA A 29 1.06 -12.57 -15.57
N ASP A 30 0.77 -11.28 -15.70
CA ASP A 30 0.86 -10.31 -14.59
C ASP A 30 0.03 -10.76 -13.38
N PHE A 31 -1.20 -11.23 -13.61
CA PHE A 31 -2.08 -11.71 -12.54
C PHE A 31 -1.58 -12.99 -11.89
N VAL A 32 -1.13 -13.98 -12.68
CA VAL A 32 -0.57 -15.24 -12.17
C VAL A 32 0.66 -14.96 -11.32
N LYS A 33 1.61 -14.19 -11.85
CA LYS A 33 2.82 -13.77 -11.12
C LYS A 33 2.48 -13.09 -9.79
N GLY A 34 1.60 -12.09 -9.84
CA GLY A 34 1.20 -11.36 -8.63
C GLY A 34 0.49 -12.24 -7.61
N PHE A 35 -0.29 -13.24 -8.03
CA PHE A 35 -0.99 -14.13 -7.11
C PHE A 35 -0.10 -15.22 -6.51
N ASP A 36 0.85 -15.74 -7.28
CA ASP A 36 1.78 -16.77 -6.80
C ASP A 36 2.79 -16.16 -5.81
N ASP A 37 3.39 -15.02 -6.15
CA ASP A 37 4.46 -14.42 -5.33
C ASP A 37 3.93 -13.69 -4.08
N LEU A 38 2.69 -13.20 -4.11
CA LEU A 38 2.10 -12.43 -3.01
C LEU A 38 1.03 -13.21 -2.22
N GLY A 39 0.60 -14.37 -2.71
CA GLY A 39 -0.55 -15.12 -2.19
C GLY A 39 -0.38 -15.66 -0.77
N GLU A 40 0.87 -15.90 -0.36
CA GLU A 40 1.22 -16.45 0.96
C GLU A 40 1.85 -15.41 1.89
N LEU A 41 1.79 -14.13 1.52
CA LEU A 41 2.28 -13.07 2.39
C LEU A 41 1.44 -12.98 3.66
N GLY A 42 2.14 -12.81 4.78
CA GLY A 42 1.54 -12.42 6.03
C GLY A 42 1.03 -10.97 6.04
N PRO A 43 0.71 -10.43 7.23
CA PRO A 43 0.21 -9.07 7.38
C PRO A 43 1.10 -8.04 6.67
N THR A 44 0.55 -7.39 5.65
CA THR A 44 1.30 -6.47 4.78
C THR A 44 0.67 -5.09 4.75
N VAL A 45 1.48 -4.06 4.91
CA VAL A 45 1.06 -2.65 4.83
C VAL A 45 1.58 -2.03 3.55
N THR A 46 0.68 -1.45 2.75
CA THR A 46 1.08 -0.77 1.52
C THR A 46 1.29 0.71 1.77
N MET A 47 2.47 1.22 1.43
CA MET A 47 2.87 2.61 1.63
C MET A 47 3.02 3.34 0.29
N PHE A 48 2.33 4.48 0.17
CA PHE A 48 2.34 5.32 -1.02
C PHE A 48 2.91 6.70 -0.71
N GLY A 49 3.54 7.33 -1.70
CA GLY A 49 3.99 8.72 -1.58
C GLY A 49 4.81 9.21 -2.76
N SER A 50 5.35 10.42 -2.65
CA SER A 50 6.10 11.05 -3.72
C SER A 50 7.35 10.27 -4.13
N ALA A 51 7.45 9.95 -5.43
CA ALA A 51 8.68 9.48 -6.07
C ALA A 51 9.80 10.55 -6.09
N LYS A 52 9.46 11.81 -5.80
CA LYS A 52 10.40 12.95 -5.84
C LYS A 52 10.88 13.39 -4.46
N ALA A 53 10.48 12.68 -3.39
CA ALA A 53 10.95 13.00 -2.05
C ALA A 53 12.48 12.77 -1.96
N LYS A 54 13.20 13.73 -1.39
CA LYS A 54 14.65 13.60 -1.18
C LYS A 54 14.92 12.84 0.11
N SER A 55 16.00 12.05 0.14
CA SER A 55 16.44 11.28 1.31
C SER A 55 16.70 12.13 2.56
N SER A 56 17.11 13.39 2.40
CA SER A 56 17.27 14.35 3.50
C SER A 56 15.96 14.97 3.99
N GLY A 57 14.87 14.81 3.24
CA GLY A 57 13.58 15.44 3.50
C GLY A 57 12.76 14.75 4.59
N LYS A 58 11.87 15.52 5.22
CA LYS A 58 11.07 15.04 6.36
C LYS A 58 10.20 13.82 6.04
N TYR A 59 9.56 13.79 4.87
CA TYR A 59 8.64 12.69 4.49
C TYR A 59 9.39 11.39 4.20
N TYR A 60 10.59 11.49 3.63
CA TYR A 60 11.44 10.32 3.43
C TYR A 60 11.82 9.71 4.78
N LYS A 61 12.37 10.52 5.69
CA LYS A 61 12.76 10.05 7.03
C LYS A 61 11.59 9.45 7.80
N LYS A 62 10.42 10.08 7.76
CA LYS A 62 9.22 9.59 8.46
C LYS A 62 8.63 8.31 7.84
N ALA A 63 8.73 8.14 6.53
CA ALA A 63 8.34 6.89 5.88
C ALA A 63 9.30 5.75 6.22
N GLU A 64 10.61 6.01 6.24
CA GLU A 64 11.62 5.03 6.69
C GLU A 64 11.42 4.65 8.16
N GLU A 65 11.17 5.63 9.03
CA GLU A 65 10.90 5.44 10.47
C GLU A 65 9.65 4.59 10.70
N LEU A 66 8.50 4.97 10.11
CA LEU A 66 7.27 4.20 10.23
C LEU A 66 7.42 2.78 9.70
N SER A 67 8.09 2.61 8.55
CA SER A 67 8.32 1.28 8.00
C SER A 67 9.21 0.42 8.89
N SER A 68 10.24 0.99 9.53
CA SER A 68 11.02 0.24 10.51
C SER A 68 10.19 -0.13 11.75
N MET A 69 9.30 0.76 12.22
CA MET A 69 8.37 0.44 13.32
C MET A 69 7.43 -0.72 12.96
N LEU A 70 6.86 -0.69 11.75
CA LEU A 70 5.99 -1.76 11.22
C LEU A 70 6.74 -3.08 11.09
N ALA A 71 7.92 -3.07 10.47
CA ALA A 71 8.74 -4.27 10.29
C ALA A 71 9.18 -4.86 11.63
N ASN A 72 9.51 -4.02 12.62
CA ASN A 72 9.82 -4.46 13.99
C ASN A 72 8.64 -5.15 14.67
N ARG A 73 7.40 -4.86 14.24
CA ARG A 73 6.19 -5.53 14.71
C ARG A 73 5.78 -6.71 13.86
N GLY A 74 6.60 -7.15 12.91
CA GLY A 74 6.33 -8.32 12.06
C GLY A 74 5.56 -8.01 10.77
N PHE A 75 5.27 -6.74 10.47
CA PHE A 75 4.53 -6.38 9.25
C PHE A 75 5.45 -6.31 8.04
N ASN A 76 5.05 -6.98 6.95
CA ASN A 76 5.63 -6.76 5.63
C ASN A 76 5.28 -5.36 5.12
N VAL A 77 6.14 -4.80 4.28
CA VAL A 77 5.93 -3.47 3.70
C VAL A 77 5.96 -3.55 2.19
N MET A 78 4.88 -3.10 1.55
CA MET A 78 4.72 -3.09 0.10
C MET A 78 4.69 -1.66 -0.44
N THR A 79 5.36 -1.42 -1.56
CA THR A 79 5.36 -0.13 -2.25
C THR A 79 5.31 -0.31 -3.77
N GLY A 80 5.23 0.79 -4.53
CA GLY A 80 5.37 0.79 -5.98
C GLY A 80 6.82 0.65 -6.51
N GLY A 81 7.78 0.29 -5.66
CA GLY A 81 9.17 -0.04 -6.03
C GLY A 81 10.06 1.14 -6.45
N GLY A 82 9.52 2.35 -6.56
CA GLY A 82 10.26 3.52 -7.05
C GLY A 82 11.11 4.26 -6.02
N PRO A 83 11.72 5.39 -6.43
CA PRO A 83 12.50 6.26 -5.55
C PRO A 83 11.62 7.04 -4.55
N GLY A 84 12.26 7.86 -3.72
CA GLY A 84 11.57 8.78 -2.83
C GLY A 84 10.90 8.09 -1.65
N VAL A 85 9.63 8.35 -1.40
CA VAL A 85 8.92 7.75 -0.26
C VAL A 85 8.87 6.22 -0.36
N MET A 86 8.69 5.69 -1.57
CA MET A 86 8.65 4.24 -1.81
C MET A 86 9.97 3.59 -1.40
N GLU A 87 11.09 4.12 -1.90
CA GLU A 87 12.44 3.70 -1.46
C GLU A 87 12.63 3.82 0.05
N ALA A 88 12.18 4.92 0.66
CA ALA A 88 12.32 5.13 2.10
C ALA A 88 11.59 4.06 2.92
N ALA A 89 10.35 3.75 2.52
CA ALA A 89 9.57 2.68 3.13
C ALA A 89 10.27 1.33 2.92
N ASN A 90 10.63 0.96 1.69
CA ASN A 90 11.35 -0.29 1.46
C ASN A 90 12.64 -0.39 2.28
N LYS A 91 13.42 0.69 2.36
CA LYS A 91 14.63 0.78 3.18
C LYS A 91 14.38 0.59 4.67
N GLY A 92 13.23 1.04 5.19
CA GLY A 92 12.85 0.85 6.58
C GLY A 92 12.65 -0.62 6.92
N ALA A 93 11.92 -1.34 6.08
CA ALA A 93 11.61 -2.76 6.25
C ALA A 93 12.79 -3.69 5.93
N PHE A 94 13.60 -3.36 4.91
CA PHE A 94 14.75 -4.16 4.47
C PHE A 94 15.82 -4.42 5.54
N LYS A 95 15.80 -3.66 6.65
CA LYS A 95 16.70 -3.85 7.79
C LYS A 95 16.39 -5.11 8.61
N TYR A 96 15.22 -5.71 8.42
CA TYR A 96 14.69 -6.80 9.23
C TYR A 96 14.69 -8.11 8.42
N LYS A 97 15.34 -9.15 8.95
CA LYS A 97 15.59 -10.40 8.19
C LYS A 97 14.34 -11.25 7.93
N ASN A 98 13.34 -11.18 8.80
CA ASN A 98 12.13 -12.00 8.74
C ASN A 98 10.94 -11.24 8.13
N ILE A 99 11.22 -10.13 7.44
CA ILE A 99 10.21 -9.22 6.90
C ILE A 99 10.43 -9.05 5.42
N GLU A 100 9.35 -9.14 4.67
CA GLU A 100 9.36 -8.85 3.24
C GLU A 100 9.24 -7.33 3.00
N SER A 101 10.21 -6.80 2.27
CA SER A 101 10.18 -5.46 1.69
C SER A 101 9.89 -5.58 0.20
N ILE A 102 8.68 -5.22 -0.20
CA ILE A 102 8.13 -5.57 -1.52
C ILE A 102 8.06 -4.34 -2.40
N GLY A 103 8.57 -4.45 -3.63
CA GLY A 103 8.46 -3.43 -4.67
C GLY A 103 7.68 -3.93 -5.88
N LEU A 104 6.55 -3.30 -6.18
CA LEU A 104 5.75 -3.60 -7.36
C LEU A 104 5.99 -2.54 -8.44
N ASN A 105 6.91 -2.83 -9.34
CA ASN A 105 7.35 -1.94 -10.41
C ASN A 105 6.41 -2.02 -11.64
N VAL A 106 6.45 -1.01 -12.51
CA VAL A 106 5.71 -1.01 -13.78
C VAL A 106 6.56 -0.40 -14.88
N ASP A 107 6.42 -0.94 -16.08
CA ASP A 107 7.10 -0.41 -17.24
C ASP A 107 6.56 0.99 -17.59
N LEU A 108 7.41 1.99 -17.39
CA LEU A 108 7.14 3.38 -17.73
C LEU A 108 7.92 3.78 -18.98
N PRO A 109 7.39 4.72 -19.81
CA PRO A 109 8.13 5.26 -20.95
C PRO A 109 9.37 6.09 -20.54
N PHE A 110 9.52 6.38 -19.24
CA PHE A 110 10.71 6.98 -18.65
C PHE A 110 11.25 5.99 -17.61
N GLU A 111 12.57 5.77 -17.61
CA GLU A 111 13.21 4.78 -16.76
C GLU A 111 12.96 5.08 -15.27
N GLN A 112 12.14 4.25 -14.63
CA GLN A 112 12.04 4.19 -13.18
C GLN A 112 13.00 3.10 -12.73
N THR A 113 14.12 3.49 -12.13
CA THR A 113 15.04 2.53 -11.52
C THR A 113 14.37 1.91 -10.29
N PRO A 114 14.17 0.58 -10.25
CA PRO A 114 13.73 -0.10 -9.03
C PRO A 114 14.67 0.25 -7.87
N ASN A 115 14.12 0.49 -6.69
CA ASN A 115 14.95 0.78 -5.54
C ASN A 115 15.62 -0.50 -5.01
N LYS A 116 16.82 -0.36 -4.45
CA LYS A 116 17.67 -1.49 -4.05
C LYS A 116 17.30 -2.13 -2.69
N TYR A 117 16.20 -1.72 -2.09
CA TYR A 117 15.82 -2.11 -0.72
C TYR A 117 14.63 -3.08 -0.71
N THR A 118 14.47 -3.86 -1.77
CA THR A 118 13.40 -4.85 -1.90
C THR A 118 13.94 -6.26 -1.72
N THR A 119 13.24 -7.10 -0.97
CA THR A 119 13.45 -8.55 -0.90
C THR A 119 12.66 -9.26 -1.99
N ILE A 120 11.46 -8.76 -2.30
CA ILE A 120 10.62 -9.19 -3.43
C ILE A 120 10.47 -8.01 -4.39
N ASP A 121 10.85 -8.21 -5.65
CA ASP A 121 10.71 -7.21 -6.73
C ASP A 121 9.92 -7.82 -7.89
N LEU A 122 8.72 -7.28 -8.15
CA LEU A 122 7.85 -7.70 -9.24
C LEU A 122 7.62 -6.56 -10.21
N SER A 123 8.09 -6.71 -11.45
CA SER A 123 7.68 -5.86 -12.57
C SER A 123 6.38 -6.32 -13.21
N PHE A 124 5.51 -5.37 -13.53
CA PHE A 124 4.25 -5.57 -14.23
C PHE A 124 4.26 -4.85 -15.58
N ASP A 125 3.68 -5.49 -16.59
CA ASP A 125 3.51 -4.90 -17.92
C ASP A 125 2.39 -3.83 -17.92
N TYR A 126 1.37 -4.01 -17.07
CA TYR A 126 0.19 -3.15 -17.04
C TYR A 126 -0.02 -2.46 -15.69
N PHE A 127 -0.46 -1.19 -15.74
CA PHE A 127 -0.76 -0.42 -14.53
C PHE A 127 -1.87 -1.02 -13.68
N PHE A 128 -2.94 -1.52 -14.32
CA PHE A 128 -4.11 -1.99 -13.60
C PHE A 128 -3.87 -3.32 -12.88
N SER A 129 -3.06 -4.23 -13.46
CA SER A 129 -2.67 -5.48 -12.80
C SER A 129 -1.85 -5.19 -11.55
N ARG A 130 -0.88 -4.27 -11.65
CA ARG A 130 -0.09 -3.78 -10.51
C ARG A 130 -0.96 -3.17 -9.42
N LYS A 131 -1.91 -2.31 -9.77
CA LYS A 131 -2.84 -1.68 -8.82
C LYS A 131 -3.64 -2.69 -8.03
N VAL A 132 -4.14 -3.74 -8.70
CA VAL A 132 -4.83 -4.83 -8.00
C VAL A 132 -3.92 -5.46 -6.95
N MET A 133 -2.64 -5.70 -7.25
CA MET A 133 -1.71 -6.32 -6.27
C MET A 133 -1.40 -5.41 -5.09
N LEU A 134 -1.18 -4.11 -5.33
CA LEU A 134 -0.93 -3.11 -4.28
C LEU A 134 -2.05 -3.02 -3.25
N VAL A 135 -3.26 -3.37 -3.70
CA VAL A 135 -4.50 -3.23 -2.94
C VAL A 135 -4.94 -4.55 -2.31
N LYS A 136 -4.92 -5.65 -3.07
CA LYS A 136 -5.50 -6.93 -2.65
C LYS A 136 -4.84 -7.53 -1.41
N TYR A 137 -3.52 -7.39 -1.28
CA TYR A 137 -2.72 -8.07 -0.25
C TYR A 137 -2.42 -7.20 0.96
N SER A 138 -3.08 -6.04 1.09
CA SER A 138 -2.81 -5.06 2.13
C SER A 138 -3.85 -5.09 3.25
N ILE A 139 -3.38 -5.05 4.50
CA ILE A 139 -4.24 -4.90 5.69
C ILE A 139 -4.51 -3.42 6.01
N ALA A 140 -3.68 -2.50 5.50
CA ALA A 140 -3.78 -1.07 5.70
C ALA A 140 -2.97 -0.30 4.66
N TYR A 141 -3.45 0.90 4.33
CA TYR A 141 -2.74 1.83 3.45
C TYR A 141 -2.21 3.01 4.25
N VAL A 142 -0.94 3.37 4.00
CA VAL A 142 -0.36 4.61 4.54
C VAL A 142 0.03 5.54 3.40
N ILE A 143 -0.60 6.70 3.35
CA ILE A 143 -0.46 7.69 2.28
C ILE A 143 0.37 8.87 2.78
N PHE A 144 1.61 8.95 2.32
CA PHE A 144 2.46 10.13 2.52
C PHE A 144 2.25 11.16 1.40
N PRO A 145 2.66 12.42 1.60
CA PRO A 145 2.53 13.47 0.60
C PRO A 145 3.16 13.09 -0.74
N GLY A 146 2.37 13.26 -1.80
CA GLY A 146 2.65 12.77 -3.13
C GLY A 146 1.97 13.54 -4.25
N GLY A 147 2.23 13.11 -5.48
CA GLY A 147 1.66 13.69 -6.70
C GLY A 147 0.44 12.91 -7.19
N TYR A 148 0.21 12.93 -8.50
CA TYR A 148 -0.96 12.27 -9.10
C TYR A 148 -1.03 10.78 -8.84
N GLY A 149 0.08 10.03 -8.98
CA GLY A 149 0.07 8.60 -8.69
C GLY A 149 -0.35 8.28 -7.25
N THR A 150 0.10 9.08 -6.28
CA THR A 150 -0.31 8.90 -4.87
C THR A 150 -1.78 9.22 -4.64
N LEU A 151 -2.31 10.26 -5.30
CA LEU A 151 -3.72 10.61 -5.19
C LEU A 151 -4.62 9.59 -5.90
N ASP A 152 -4.17 9.05 -7.03
CA ASP A 152 -4.84 7.98 -7.77
C ASP A 152 -5.04 6.76 -6.87
N GLU A 153 -3.98 6.25 -6.23
CA GLU A 153 -4.07 5.12 -5.29
C GLU A 153 -4.94 5.44 -4.05
N LEU A 154 -4.85 6.66 -3.50
CA LEU A 154 -5.70 7.10 -2.39
C LEU A 154 -7.20 7.04 -2.78
N PHE A 155 -7.57 7.63 -3.92
CA PHE A 155 -8.98 7.68 -4.33
C PHE A 155 -9.51 6.33 -4.83
N GLU A 156 -8.65 5.48 -5.39
CA GLU A 156 -8.98 4.10 -5.71
C GLU A 156 -9.31 3.31 -4.44
N ALA A 157 -8.43 3.36 -3.42
CA ALA A 157 -8.67 2.71 -2.14
C ALA A 157 -9.95 3.20 -1.45
N LEU A 158 -10.20 4.52 -1.47
CA LEU A 158 -11.45 5.09 -0.94
C LEU A 158 -12.69 4.53 -1.63
N THR A 159 -12.66 4.45 -2.96
CA THR A 159 -13.77 3.92 -3.76
C THR A 159 -14.01 2.44 -3.47
N LEU A 160 -12.94 1.64 -3.35
CA LEU A 160 -13.04 0.21 -3.07
C LEU A 160 -13.58 -0.09 -1.67
N ILE A 161 -13.20 0.71 -0.67
CA ILE A 161 -13.74 0.60 0.70
C ILE A 161 -15.19 1.07 0.74
N GLN A 162 -15.51 2.23 0.14
CA GLN A 162 -16.87 2.77 0.07
C GLN A 162 -17.85 1.77 -0.57
N THR A 163 -17.43 1.11 -1.64
CA THR A 163 -18.24 0.12 -2.37
C THR A 163 -18.20 -1.28 -1.76
N LYS A 164 -17.50 -1.46 -0.62
CA LYS A 164 -17.30 -2.74 0.08
C LYS A 164 -16.68 -3.83 -0.80
N LYS A 165 -15.95 -3.44 -1.86
CA LYS A 165 -15.11 -4.37 -2.61
C LYS A 165 -13.90 -4.81 -1.79
N ILE A 166 -13.53 -4.00 -0.81
CA ILE A 166 -12.55 -4.33 0.22
C ILE A 166 -13.16 -3.94 1.56
N THR A 167 -12.99 -4.80 2.56
CA THR A 167 -13.53 -4.62 3.92
C THR A 167 -12.44 -4.88 4.95
N GLY A 168 -12.49 -4.17 6.08
CA GLY A 168 -11.54 -4.38 7.18
C GLY A 168 -10.19 -3.67 7.01
N VAL A 169 -9.99 -2.93 5.91
CA VAL A 169 -8.77 -2.16 5.63
C VAL A 169 -8.95 -0.71 6.05
N LYS A 170 -7.91 -0.12 6.64
CA LYS A 170 -7.88 1.30 7.03
C LYS A 170 -6.95 2.12 6.12
N ILE A 171 -7.29 3.40 5.95
CA ILE A 171 -6.44 4.37 5.25
C ILE A 171 -5.92 5.39 6.26
N PHE A 172 -4.61 5.42 6.43
CA PHE A 172 -3.90 6.45 7.18
C PHE A 172 -3.26 7.44 6.20
N VAL A 173 -3.44 8.73 6.46
CA VAL A 173 -2.86 9.81 5.65
C VAL A 173 -1.90 10.58 6.54
N PHE A 174 -0.63 10.62 6.16
CA PHE A 174 0.43 11.33 6.86
C PHE A 174 0.64 12.73 6.25
N GLY A 175 0.92 13.74 7.08
CA GLY A 175 1.16 15.10 6.61
C GLY A 175 -0.09 15.97 6.74
N VAL A 176 -0.53 16.24 7.97
CA VAL A 176 -1.75 17.00 8.29
C VAL A 176 -1.77 18.32 7.53
N ALA A 177 -0.68 19.09 7.60
CA ALA A 177 -0.60 20.38 6.93
C ALA A 177 -0.74 20.28 5.40
N PHE A 178 -0.23 19.21 4.79
CA PHE A 178 -0.28 18.99 3.33
C PHE A 178 -1.69 18.59 2.87
N TYR A 179 -2.35 17.69 3.60
CA TYR A 179 -3.65 17.13 3.21
C TYR A 179 -4.86 17.89 3.75
N LYS A 180 -4.70 18.79 4.73
CA LYS A 180 -5.82 19.59 5.27
C LYS A 180 -6.63 20.34 4.19
N PRO A 181 -6.04 20.92 3.13
CA PRO A 181 -6.81 21.50 2.03
C PRO A 181 -7.65 20.47 1.27
N LEU A 182 -7.11 19.27 1.02
CA LEU A 182 -7.83 18.19 0.36
C LEU A 182 -8.99 17.68 1.21
N MET A 183 -8.77 17.47 2.51
CA MET A 183 -9.85 17.07 3.44
C MET A 183 -10.98 18.09 3.48
N LYS A 184 -10.65 19.39 3.47
CA LYS A 184 -11.64 20.46 3.36
C LYS A 184 -12.41 20.40 2.03
N PHE A 185 -11.77 20.04 0.93
CA PHE A 185 -12.46 19.86 -0.35
C PHE A 185 -13.42 18.67 -0.28
N ILE A 186 -12.97 17.52 0.22
CA ILE A 186 -13.80 16.32 0.38
C ILE A 186 -15.04 16.64 1.24
N GLU A 187 -14.85 17.28 2.39
CA GLU A 187 -15.94 17.64 3.29
C GLU A 187 -16.88 18.69 2.65
N LYS A 188 -16.34 19.82 2.17
CA LYS A 188 -17.17 20.96 1.75
C LYS A 188 -17.75 20.83 0.34
N LYS A 189 -17.13 20.04 -0.52
CA LYS A 189 -17.53 19.90 -1.92
C LYS A 189 -18.13 18.54 -2.20
N LEU A 190 -17.55 17.45 -1.72
CA LEU A 190 -18.12 16.13 -1.96
C LEU A 190 -19.28 15.85 -0.99
N TYR A 191 -19.01 15.84 0.32
CA TYR A 191 -20.03 15.50 1.32
C TYR A 191 -21.19 16.51 1.35
N LYS A 192 -20.91 17.81 1.50
CA LYS A 192 -21.97 18.83 1.58
C LYS A 192 -22.84 18.97 0.33
N ASN A 193 -22.41 18.45 -0.83
CA ASN A 193 -23.23 18.42 -2.05
C ASN A 193 -23.79 17.03 -2.35
N GLY A 194 -23.76 16.10 -1.39
CA GLY A 194 -24.38 14.78 -1.51
C GLY A 194 -23.65 13.79 -2.42
N MET A 195 -22.37 14.01 -2.72
CA MET A 195 -21.58 13.11 -3.59
C MET A 195 -21.04 11.89 -2.84
N ILE A 196 -20.93 11.99 -1.51
CA ILE A 196 -20.51 10.92 -0.59
C ILE A 196 -21.32 11.01 0.71
N ASN A 197 -21.36 9.93 1.49
CA ASN A 197 -22.04 9.87 2.78
C ASN A 197 -21.13 10.35 3.92
N LEU A 198 -21.73 10.68 5.07
CA LEU A 198 -20.99 11.07 6.28
C LEU A 198 -19.99 10.00 6.71
N ASN A 199 -20.38 8.73 6.64
CA ASN A 199 -19.53 7.61 7.02
C ASN A 199 -18.29 7.47 6.12
N ASP A 200 -18.34 7.95 4.88
CA ASP A 200 -17.21 7.88 3.96
C ASP A 200 -16.06 8.81 4.41
N LEU A 201 -16.37 9.86 5.18
CA LEU A 201 -15.36 10.74 5.77
C LEU A 201 -14.51 10.02 6.84
N HIS A 202 -15.06 8.99 7.48
CA HIS A 202 -14.39 8.24 8.54
C HIS A 202 -13.46 7.13 8.00
N ILE A 203 -13.44 6.91 6.68
CA ILE A 203 -12.50 5.96 6.05
C ILE A 203 -11.05 6.46 6.21
N ILE A 204 -10.83 7.78 6.23
CA ILE A 204 -9.52 8.40 6.32
C ILE A 204 -9.19 8.77 7.77
N THR A 205 -8.03 8.30 8.25
CA THR A 205 -7.39 8.82 9.47
C THR A 205 -6.23 9.73 9.07
N LEU A 206 -6.41 11.06 9.19
CA LEU A 206 -5.37 12.05 8.91
C LEU A 206 -4.57 12.36 10.19
N THR A 207 -3.26 12.12 10.18
CA THR A 207 -2.40 12.34 11.36
C THR A 207 -0.94 12.62 10.98
N ASP A 208 -0.17 13.18 11.91
CA ASP A 208 1.30 13.29 11.84
C ASP A 208 1.99 12.39 12.90
N ASP A 209 1.20 11.62 13.67
CA ASP A 209 1.66 10.71 14.72
C ASP A 209 1.85 9.29 14.16
N LEU A 210 3.08 8.79 14.17
CA LEU A 210 3.42 7.46 13.67
C LEU A 210 2.92 6.35 14.59
N GLU A 211 2.87 6.58 15.91
CA GLU A 211 2.37 5.60 16.88
C GLU A 211 0.86 5.39 16.69
N GLN A 212 0.13 6.48 16.44
CA GLN A 212 -1.29 6.39 16.11
C GLN A 212 -1.53 5.55 14.84
N ILE A 213 -0.66 5.67 13.84
CA ILE A 213 -0.74 4.85 12.62
C ILE A 213 -0.48 3.38 12.97
N LEU A 214 0.61 3.09 13.68
CA LEU A 214 1.00 1.73 14.07
C LEU A 214 -0.12 1.03 14.86
N SER A 215 -0.57 1.61 15.98
CA SER A 215 -1.64 1.04 16.79
C SER A 215 -2.96 0.93 16.02
N GLY A 216 -3.21 1.86 15.10
CA GLY A 216 -4.37 1.83 14.22
C GLY A 216 -4.36 0.63 13.26
N ILE A 217 -3.18 0.25 12.77
CA ILE A 217 -2.94 -0.91 11.89
C ILE A 217 -3.07 -2.21 12.68
N GLU A 218 -2.46 -2.32 13.85
CA GLU A 218 -2.59 -3.48 14.75
C GLU A 218 -4.07 -3.76 15.07
N ALA A 219 -4.83 -2.71 15.39
CA ALA A 219 -6.27 -2.82 15.61
C ALA A 219 -7.05 -3.23 14.34
N SER A 220 -6.56 -2.87 13.15
CA SER A 220 -7.16 -3.26 11.87
C SER A 220 -7.07 -4.77 11.66
N VAL A 221 -5.92 -5.37 11.99
CA VAL A 221 -5.72 -6.82 11.89
C VAL A 221 -6.65 -7.58 12.82
N LEU A 222 -6.79 -7.14 14.08
CA LEU A 222 -7.74 -7.78 15.02
C LEU A 222 -9.17 -7.79 14.47
N ASN A 223 -9.60 -6.66 13.91
CA ASN A 223 -10.91 -6.55 13.28
C ASN A 223 -11.02 -7.49 12.07
N GLN A 224 -9.98 -7.61 11.26
CA GLN A 224 -9.97 -8.50 10.10
C GLN A 224 -10.03 -9.98 10.52
N ILE A 225 -9.28 -10.38 11.55
CA ILE A 225 -9.37 -11.72 12.15
C ILE A 225 -10.81 -12.00 12.60
N ASP A 226 -11.44 -11.07 13.33
CA ASP A 226 -12.83 -11.23 13.80
C ASP A 226 -13.84 -11.35 12.64
N ILE A 227 -13.67 -10.55 11.58
CA ILE A 227 -14.49 -10.64 10.36
C ILE A 227 -14.35 -12.02 9.70
N LEU A 228 -13.12 -12.51 9.55
CA LEU A 228 -12.86 -13.83 8.95
C LEU A 228 -13.47 -14.96 9.79
N LYS A 229 -13.35 -14.90 11.12
CA LYS A 229 -14.01 -15.84 12.04
C LYS A 229 -15.52 -15.86 11.85
N LYS A 230 -16.15 -14.67 11.93
CA LYS A 230 -17.61 -14.52 11.77
C LYS A 230 -18.11 -14.97 10.39
N SER A 231 -17.23 -14.96 9.39
CA SER A 231 -17.53 -15.40 8.03
C SER A 231 -17.24 -16.90 7.79
N GLY A 232 -16.77 -17.63 8.81
CA GLY A 232 -16.43 -19.05 8.70
C GLY A 232 -15.18 -19.34 7.87
N LEU A 233 -14.25 -18.39 7.77
CA LEU A 233 -13.03 -18.49 6.95
C LEU A 233 -11.77 -18.85 7.77
N GLU A 234 -11.95 -19.47 8.93
CA GLU A 234 -10.88 -19.81 9.88
C GLU A 234 -9.88 -20.85 9.33
N ASP A 235 -10.30 -21.68 8.38
CA ASP A 235 -9.41 -22.70 7.81
C ASP A 235 -8.49 -22.17 6.71
N THR A 236 -8.71 -20.93 6.25
CA THR A 236 -7.93 -20.33 5.16
C THR A 236 -6.49 -20.07 5.59
N LYS A 237 -5.54 -20.26 4.67
CA LYS A 237 -4.12 -19.93 4.90
C LYS A 237 -3.94 -18.47 5.35
N TYR A 238 -4.70 -17.56 4.75
CA TYR A 238 -4.68 -16.14 5.09
C TYR A 238 -5.09 -15.87 6.54
N TYR A 239 -6.18 -16.47 7.01
CA TYR A 239 -6.58 -16.36 8.42
C TYR A 239 -5.49 -16.90 9.35
N LYS A 240 -4.93 -18.08 9.05
CA LYS A 240 -3.88 -18.71 9.86
C LYS A 240 -2.65 -17.81 9.98
N SER A 241 -2.21 -17.22 8.87
CA SER A 241 -1.10 -16.27 8.86
C SER A 241 -1.37 -15.02 9.71
N LEU A 242 -2.57 -14.44 9.64
CA LEU A 242 -2.94 -13.31 10.50
C LEU A 242 -3.01 -13.71 11.99
N ALA A 243 -3.50 -14.92 12.29
CA ALA A 243 -3.64 -15.42 13.65
C ALA A 243 -2.29 -15.76 14.29
N GLU A 244 -1.37 -16.38 13.54
CA GLU A 244 0.00 -16.69 13.96
C GLU A 244 0.75 -15.41 14.34
N PHE A 245 0.70 -14.39 13.48
CA PHE A 245 1.25 -13.07 13.75
C PHE A 245 0.78 -12.50 15.11
N PHE A 246 -0.52 -12.61 15.41
CA PHE A 246 -1.09 -12.11 16.66
C PHE A 246 -0.72 -12.93 17.91
N ILE A 247 -0.40 -14.21 17.73
CA ILE A 247 0.00 -15.11 18.82
C ILE A 247 1.49 -14.91 19.15
N GLU A 248 2.34 -14.81 18.13
CA GLU A 248 3.78 -14.57 18.29
C GLU A 248 4.04 -13.23 19.01
N GLU A 249 3.36 -12.15 18.61
CA GLU A 249 3.50 -10.84 19.24
C GLU A 249 3.11 -10.85 20.75
N LYS A 250 2.10 -11.63 21.13
CA LYS A 250 1.70 -11.77 22.55
C LYS A 250 2.67 -12.62 23.36
N THR A 251 3.41 -13.51 22.72
CA THR A 251 4.34 -14.42 23.38
C THR A 251 5.67 -13.71 23.62
N GLU A 252 6.20 -12.99 22.63
CA GLU A 252 7.40 -12.15 22.77
C GLU A 252 7.21 -11.03 23.80
N ASN A 253 6.05 -10.35 23.81
CA ASN A 253 5.76 -9.31 24.81
C ASN A 253 5.62 -9.86 26.25
N LYS A 254 5.33 -11.15 26.43
CA LYS A 254 5.32 -11.78 27.76
C LYS A 254 6.72 -12.12 28.24
N GLU A 255 7.60 -12.56 27.35
CA GLU A 255 8.98 -12.90 27.70
C GLU A 255 9.79 -11.64 28.06
N ILE A 256 9.67 -10.56 27.29
CA ILE A 256 10.36 -9.27 27.56
C ILE A 256 9.92 -8.64 28.88
N ASN A 257 8.63 -8.75 29.25
CA ASN A 257 8.15 -8.25 30.53
C ASN A 257 8.59 -9.11 31.72
N SER A 258 8.84 -10.42 31.52
CA SER A 258 9.34 -11.32 32.56
C SER A 258 10.85 -11.18 32.83
N GLU A 259 11.61 -10.63 31.89
CA GLU A 259 13.04 -10.34 32.05
C GLU A 259 13.30 -8.98 32.71
N ASN A 260 12.37 -8.01 32.60
CA ASN A 260 12.47 -6.71 33.27
C ASN A 260 11.96 -6.70 34.72
N GLU A 261 11.39 -7.81 35.21
CA GLU A 261 10.93 -8.00 36.60
C GLU A 261 11.88 -8.86 37.46
N LYS A 262 13.10 -9.17 36.96
CA LYS A 262 14.16 -9.87 37.70
C LYS A 262 15.38 -8.98 37.87
#